data_AF-A0A941GR27-F1
#
_entry.id   AF-A0A941GR27-F1
#
_cell.length_a   1.000
_cell.length_b   1.000
_cell.length_c   1.000
_cell.angle_alpha   90.00
_cell.angle_beta   90.00
_cell.angle_gamma   90.00
#
_symmetry.space_group_name_H-M   'P 1'
#
loop_
_entity.id
_entity.type
_entity.pdbx_description
1 polymer ?
#
loop_
_entity_poly.entity_id
_entity_poly.type
_entity_poly.pdbx_seq_one_letter_code
_entity_poly.pdbx_strand_id
1 'polypeptide(L)'
;MKTDSLFYLLFQKLPSLLFELSGINQPFAEQYQFRSEEIKQTSFCLDGIFLPPENHPELPIYFVEVQFQEDTEFYSRFFSEILLYLRQNKLPNPWKSVVIYPRRSLDVGTTANYTELIESERVTRIY
;
A
#
# COMPACT_ATOMS: atom_id res chain seq x y z
N MET A 1 -13.03 5.07 9.82
CA MET A 1 -14.28 4.80 9.06
C MET A 1 -14.73 5.90 8.10
N LYS A 2 -14.86 7.18 8.46
CA LYS A 2 -15.31 8.23 7.51
C LYS A 2 -14.22 8.71 6.53
N THR A 3 -12.95 8.67 6.94
CA THR A 3 -11.84 9.14 6.12
C THR A 3 -11.33 8.02 5.21
N ASP A 4 -11.29 6.78 5.72
CA ASP A 4 -10.97 5.58 4.95
C ASP A 4 -11.92 5.41 3.75
N SER A 5 -13.21 5.72 3.92
CA SER A 5 -14.19 5.63 2.83
C SER A 5 -14.00 6.70 1.75
N LEU A 6 -13.45 7.87 2.08
CA LEU A 6 -13.13 8.90 1.08
C LEU A 6 -11.91 8.50 0.24
N PHE A 7 -10.82 8.07 0.89
CA PHE A 7 -9.63 7.60 0.18
C PHE A 7 -9.94 6.37 -0.68
N TYR A 8 -10.72 5.43 -0.13
CA TYR A 8 -11.23 4.30 -0.89
C TYR A 8 -11.98 4.75 -2.16
N LEU A 9 -12.92 5.68 -2.03
CA LEU A 9 -13.70 6.16 -3.17
C LEU A 9 -12.83 6.90 -4.19
N LEU A 10 -11.89 7.72 -3.72
CA LEU A 10 -10.96 8.45 -4.58
C LEU A 10 -10.12 7.48 -5.41
N PHE A 11 -9.47 6.52 -4.77
CA PHE A 11 -8.62 5.55 -5.45
C PHE A 11 -9.40 4.59 -6.35
N GLN A 12 -10.65 4.25 -5.99
CA GLN A 12 -11.53 3.47 -6.85
C GLN A 12 -11.90 4.24 -8.13
N LYS A 13 -12.04 5.56 -8.08
CA LYS A 13 -12.44 6.39 -9.23
C LYS A 13 -11.26 6.89 -10.05
N LEU A 14 -10.13 7.15 -9.41
CA LEU A 14 -8.94 7.74 -10.00
C LEU A 14 -7.69 6.99 -9.51
N PRO A 15 -7.37 5.81 -10.07
CA PRO A 15 -6.20 5.04 -9.65
C PRO A 15 -4.87 5.78 -9.85
N SER A 16 -4.78 6.63 -10.88
CA SER A 16 -3.59 7.43 -11.18
C SER A 16 -3.18 8.35 -10.02
N LEU A 17 -4.17 8.77 -9.20
CA LEU A 17 -3.97 9.69 -8.09
C LEU A 17 -2.92 9.20 -7.09
N LEU A 18 -2.84 7.88 -6.85
CA LEU A 18 -1.80 7.33 -5.97
C LEU A 18 -0.39 7.68 -6.47
N PHE A 19 -0.17 7.49 -7.77
CA PHE A 19 1.13 7.68 -8.41
C PHE A 19 1.49 9.17 -8.51
N GLU A 20 0.50 10.01 -8.79
CA GLU A 20 0.64 11.46 -8.78
C GLU A 20 1.02 11.98 -7.38
N LEU A 21 0.31 11.54 -6.33
CA LEU A 21 0.57 11.95 -4.95
C LEU A 21 1.93 11.44 -4.44
N SER A 22 2.34 10.24 -4.84
CA SER A 22 3.62 9.64 -4.44
C SER A 22 4.81 10.15 -5.25
N GLY A 23 4.58 10.86 -6.36
CA GLY A 23 5.63 11.24 -7.30
C GLY A 23 6.25 10.05 -8.05
N ILE A 24 5.59 8.87 -8.01
CA ILE A 24 6.05 7.67 -8.68
C ILE A 24 5.64 7.75 -10.15
N ASN A 25 6.62 7.74 -11.06
CA ASN A 25 6.35 7.66 -12.49
C ASN A 25 6.02 6.22 -12.88
N GLN A 26 4.73 5.86 -12.86
CA GLN A 26 4.27 4.50 -13.15
C GLN A 26 3.61 4.39 -14.53
N PRO A 27 4.13 3.52 -15.43
CA PRO A 27 3.46 3.22 -16.70
C PRO A 27 2.06 2.66 -16.47
N PHE A 28 1.12 3.04 -17.35
CA PHE A 28 -0.27 2.56 -17.31
C PHE A 28 -0.98 2.84 -15.96
N ALA A 29 -0.59 3.90 -15.25
CA ALA A 29 -1.16 4.32 -13.97
C ALA A 29 -2.70 4.31 -13.93
N GLU A 30 -3.36 4.79 -14.98
CA GLU A 30 -4.83 4.81 -15.10
C GLU A 30 -5.47 3.42 -15.23
N GLN A 31 -4.70 2.42 -15.65
CA GLN A 31 -5.18 1.06 -15.88
C GLN A 31 -5.00 0.16 -14.65
N TYR A 32 -4.35 0.66 -13.59
CA TYR A 32 -4.26 -0.04 -12.32
C TYR A 32 -5.65 -0.23 -11.70
N GLN A 33 -5.89 -1.43 -11.17
CA GLN A 33 -7.15 -1.75 -10.51
C GLN A 33 -6.99 -1.63 -8.99
N PHE A 34 -7.79 -0.76 -8.38
CA PHE A 34 -7.86 -0.63 -6.93
C PHE A 34 -8.86 -1.60 -6.31
N ARG A 35 -8.45 -2.30 -5.25
CA ARG A 35 -9.28 -3.20 -4.45
C ARG A 35 -8.87 -3.10 -2.97
N SER A 36 -9.80 -3.38 -2.06
CA SER A 36 -9.50 -3.63 -0.64
C SER A 36 -9.72 -5.12 -0.36
N GLU A 37 -8.92 -5.71 0.53
CA GLU A 37 -9.06 -7.14 0.84
C GLU A 37 -8.97 -7.41 2.34
N GLU A 38 -10.00 -8.09 2.86
CA GLU A 38 -10.02 -8.59 4.22
C GLU A 38 -9.58 -10.07 4.24
N ILE A 39 -8.47 -10.34 4.91
CA ILE A 39 -7.91 -11.68 5.04
C ILE A 39 -8.59 -12.40 6.21
N LYS A 40 -9.64 -13.16 5.86
CA LYS A 40 -10.56 -13.87 6.78
C LYS A 40 -9.90 -14.70 7.88
N GLN A 41 -8.70 -15.25 7.65
CA GLN A 41 -8.04 -16.13 8.63
C GLN A 41 -7.39 -15.38 9.81
N THR A 42 -7.19 -14.07 9.70
CA THR A 42 -6.34 -13.31 10.64
C THR A 42 -6.94 -11.98 11.11
N SER A 43 -8.14 -11.61 10.62
CA SER A 43 -8.73 -10.27 10.79
C SER A 43 -7.85 -9.13 10.27
N PHE A 44 -6.92 -9.45 9.38
CA PHE A 44 -6.09 -8.49 8.69
C PHE A 44 -6.87 -7.84 7.56
N CYS A 45 -6.76 -6.53 7.41
CA CYS A 45 -7.43 -5.77 6.37
C CYS A 45 -6.39 -4.92 5.65
N LEU A 46 -6.19 -5.22 4.37
CA LEU A 46 -5.40 -4.36 3.50
C LEU A 46 -6.33 -3.28 2.94
N ASP A 47 -6.09 -2.05 3.37
CA ASP A 47 -6.92 -0.88 3.01
C ASP A 47 -6.91 -0.62 1.50
N GLY A 48 -5.77 -0.85 0.85
CA GLY A 48 -5.61 -0.62 -0.58
C GLY A 48 -4.62 -1.56 -1.26
N ILE A 49 -5.06 -2.17 -2.34
CA ILE A 49 -4.25 -2.99 -3.24
C ILE A 49 -4.48 -2.49 -4.66
N PHE A 50 -3.41 -2.05 -5.30
CA PHE A 50 -3.39 -1.62 -6.68
C PHE A 50 -2.72 -2.69 -7.52
N LEU A 51 -3.52 -3.40 -8.30
CA LEU A 51 -3.07 -4.45 -9.19
C LEU A 51 -2.73 -3.85 -10.57
N PRO A 52 -1.56 -4.18 -11.14
CA PRO A 52 -1.23 -3.76 -12.50
C PRO A 52 -2.16 -4.42 -13.53
N PRO A 53 -2.18 -3.91 -14.77
CA PRO A 53 -2.85 -4.59 -15.87
C PRO A 53 -2.33 -6.02 -16.06
N GLU A 54 -3.22 -6.97 -16.38
CA GLU A 54 -2.89 -8.41 -16.45
C GLU A 54 -1.80 -8.75 -17.47
N ASN A 55 -1.69 -7.95 -18.53
CA ASN A 55 -0.69 -8.09 -19.59
C ASN A 55 0.70 -7.53 -19.22
N HIS A 56 0.88 -7.02 -17.99
CA HIS A 56 2.11 -6.41 -17.49
C HIS A 56 2.57 -7.04 -16.15
N PRO A 57 2.99 -8.32 -16.15
CA PRO A 57 3.43 -9.03 -14.94
C PRO A 57 4.74 -8.49 -14.33
N GLU A 58 5.52 -7.73 -15.09
CA GLU A 58 6.74 -7.06 -14.63
C GLU A 58 6.46 -5.85 -13.72
N LEU A 59 5.25 -5.27 -13.83
CA LEU A 59 4.89 -4.09 -13.06
C LEU A 59 4.53 -4.48 -11.61
N PRO A 60 4.89 -3.64 -10.63
CA PRO A 60 4.63 -3.95 -9.23
C PRO A 60 3.16 -3.82 -8.85
N ILE A 61 2.76 -4.66 -7.89
CA ILE A 61 1.57 -4.45 -7.06
C ILE A 61 1.91 -3.36 -6.04
N TYR A 62 1.01 -2.40 -5.83
CA TYR A 62 1.15 -1.40 -4.78
C TYR A 62 0.18 -1.65 -3.63
N PHE A 63 0.72 -1.82 -2.44
CA PHE A 63 -0.05 -1.86 -1.20
C PHE A 63 -0.11 -0.46 -0.59
N VAL A 64 -1.30 0.00 -0.23
CA VAL A 64 -1.53 1.37 0.22
C VAL A 64 -2.21 1.35 1.56
N GLU A 65 -1.66 2.12 2.49
CA GLU A 65 -2.26 2.37 3.79
C GLU A 65 -2.31 3.87 4.06
N VAL A 66 -3.44 4.35 4.58
CA VAL A 66 -3.58 5.74 5.04
C VAL A 66 -3.61 5.75 6.57
N GLN A 67 -2.54 6.25 7.20
CA GLN A 67 -2.41 6.19 8.66
C GLN A 67 -2.80 7.49 9.35
N PHE A 68 -3.99 7.48 9.97
CA PHE A 68 -4.56 8.62 10.69
C PHE A 68 -4.14 8.72 12.15
N GLN A 69 -3.47 7.71 12.69
CA GLN A 69 -3.08 7.62 14.09
C GLN A 69 -1.65 7.10 14.19
N GLU A 70 -0.99 7.45 15.30
CA GLU A 70 0.30 6.86 15.63
C GLU A 70 0.06 5.40 16.03
N ASP A 71 0.76 4.49 15.36
CA ASP A 71 0.70 3.06 15.61
C ASP A 71 2.13 2.51 15.59
N THR A 72 2.67 2.21 16.78
CA THR A 72 4.05 1.72 16.94
C THR A 72 4.26 0.35 16.32
N GLU A 73 3.19 -0.42 16.15
CA GLU A 73 3.20 -1.75 15.54
C GLU A 73 2.82 -1.72 14.05
N PHE A 74 2.63 -0.52 13.47
CA PHE A 74 2.14 -0.35 12.10
C PHE A 74 2.92 -1.19 11.08
N TYR A 75 4.25 -1.04 11.02
CA TYR A 75 5.07 -1.76 10.04
C TYR A 75 5.05 -3.28 10.28
N SER A 76 4.97 -3.73 11.54
CA SER A 76 4.86 -5.14 11.89
C SER A 76 3.58 -5.74 11.32
N ARG A 77 2.44 -5.07 11.56
CA ARG A 77 1.14 -5.45 10.99
C ARG A 77 1.19 -5.38 9.46
N PHE A 78 1.50 -4.21 8.90
CA PHE A 78 1.42 -3.96 7.46
C PHE A 78 2.28 -4.92 6.63
N PHE A 79 3.53 -5.18 7.03
CA PHE A 79 4.36 -6.14 6.31
C PHE A 79 3.88 -7.58 6.46
N SER A 80 3.34 -7.95 7.63
CA SER A 80 2.74 -9.28 7.82
C SER A 80 1.54 -9.49 6.88
N GLU A 81 0.71 -8.48 6.72
CA GLU A 81 -0.46 -8.48 5.83
C GLU A 81 -0.05 -8.61 4.36
N ILE A 82 0.92 -7.82 3.92
CA ILE A 82 1.48 -7.88 2.56
C ILE A 82 2.05 -9.26 2.26
N LEU A 83 2.91 -9.78 3.14
CA LEU A 83 3.56 -11.08 2.92
C LEU A 83 2.54 -12.23 2.92
N LEU A 84 1.50 -12.14 3.76
CA LEU A 84 0.41 -13.11 3.77
C LEU A 84 -0.40 -13.07 2.47
N TYR A 85 -0.73 -11.87 1.98
CA TYR A 85 -1.42 -11.69 0.71
C TYR A 85 -0.62 -12.29 -0.46
N LEU A 86 0.68 -11.97 -0.54
CA LEU A 86 1.56 -12.50 -1.58
C LEU A 86 1.65 -14.03 -1.54
N ARG A 87 1.74 -14.61 -0.34
CA ARG A 87 1.74 -16.07 -0.16
C ARG A 87 0.45 -16.74 -0.64
N GLN A 88 -0.70 -16.12 -0.41
CA GLN A 88 -2.01 -16.68 -0.77
C GLN A 88 -2.28 -16.58 -2.27
N ASN A 89 -1.96 -15.43 -2.88
CA ASN A 89 -2.29 -15.15 -4.27
C ASN A 89 -1.23 -15.63 -5.27
N LYS A 90 0.02 -15.84 -4.83
CA LYS A 90 1.14 -16.35 -5.67
C LYS A 90 1.32 -15.58 -6.98
N LEU A 91 1.09 -14.27 -6.95
CA LEU A 91 1.27 -13.40 -8.10
C LEU A 91 2.76 -13.27 -8.43
N PRO A 92 3.15 -13.29 -9.72
CA PRO A 92 4.57 -13.19 -10.12
C PRO A 92 5.13 -11.77 -10.02
N ASN A 93 4.26 -10.78 -9.81
CA ASN A 93 4.62 -9.37 -9.81
C ASN A 93 5.56 -9.01 -8.64
N PRO A 94 6.49 -8.06 -8.84
CA PRO A 94 7.13 -7.40 -7.71
C PRO A 94 6.10 -6.65 -6.87
N TRP A 95 6.49 -6.21 -5.68
CA TRP A 95 5.64 -5.40 -4.82
C TRP A 95 6.35 -4.16 -4.31
N LYS A 96 5.57 -3.10 -4.15
CA LYS A 96 5.91 -1.86 -3.45
C LYS A 96 4.76 -1.45 -2.54
N SER A 97 4.99 -0.51 -1.65
CA SER A 97 3.98 0.06 -0.79
C SER A 97 4.08 1.57 -0.71
N VAL A 98 2.94 2.20 -0.47
CA VAL A 98 2.79 3.63 -0.26
C VAL A 98 2.05 3.83 1.06
N VAL A 99 2.66 4.58 1.97
CA VAL A 99 2.04 4.93 3.25
C VAL A 99 1.74 6.42 3.26
N ILE A 100 0.48 6.77 3.50
CA ILE A 100 0.00 8.15 3.47
C ILE A 100 -0.25 8.59 4.91
N TYR A 101 0.53 9.55 5.38
CA TYR A 101 0.37 10.17 6.69
C TYR A 101 -0.25 11.56 6.51
N PRO A 102 -1.39 11.90 7.15
CA PRO A 102 -1.91 13.26 7.13
C PRO A 102 -1.01 14.29 7.83
N ARG A 103 -0.09 13.82 8.68
CA ARG A 103 0.88 14.62 9.43
C ARG A 103 2.15 13.82 9.67
N ARG A 104 3.31 14.47 9.54
CA ARG A 104 4.63 13.86 9.83
C ARG A 104 4.77 13.31 11.24
N SER A 105 4.06 13.88 12.23
CA SER A 105 4.12 13.43 13.62
C SER A 105 3.50 12.05 13.86
N LEU A 106 2.74 11.51 12.90
CA LEU A 106 2.13 10.18 12.99
C LEU A 106 3.05 9.08 12.44
N ASP A 107 4.10 9.46 11.71
CA ASP A 107 5.08 8.53 11.18
C ASP A 107 6.04 8.10 12.29
N VAL A 108 5.94 6.83 12.68
CA VAL A 108 6.80 6.19 13.68
C VAL A 108 8.24 5.99 13.20
N GLY A 109 8.52 6.33 11.94
CA GLY A 109 9.85 6.30 11.36
C GLY A 109 10.35 4.89 11.06
N THR A 110 11.66 4.77 10.87
CA THR A 110 12.30 3.48 10.61
C THR A 110 12.48 2.71 11.91
N THR A 111 12.02 1.46 11.94
CA THR A 111 12.18 0.55 13.09
C THR A 111 13.22 -0.53 12.77
N ALA A 112 13.99 -0.94 13.77
CA ALA A 112 15.15 -1.81 13.58
C ALA A 112 14.83 -3.12 12.84
N ASN A 113 13.65 -3.70 13.10
CA ASN A 113 13.22 -4.98 12.55
C ASN A 113 12.88 -4.94 11.05
N TYR A 114 12.61 -3.75 10.50
CA TYR A 114 12.15 -3.59 9.12
C TYR A 114 12.95 -2.54 8.35
N THR A 115 14.12 -2.16 8.86
CA THR A 115 15.01 -1.14 8.29
C THR A 115 15.24 -1.38 6.81
N GLU A 116 15.58 -2.61 6.42
CA GLU A 116 15.89 -2.98 5.05
C GLU A 116 14.70 -2.83 4.10
N LEU A 117 13.47 -3.04 4.60
CA LEU A 117 12.27 -2.83 3.79
C LEU A 117 11.96 -1.34 3.65
N ILE A 118 12.02 -0.62 4.78
CA ILE A 118 11.65 0.79 4.87
C ILE A 118 12.64 1.69 4.11
N GLU A 119 13.93 1.43 4.22
CA GLU A 119 14.99 2.23 3.59
C GLU A 119 15.26 1.81 2.14
N SER A 120 14.67 0.70 1.68
CA SER A 120 14.70 0.34 0.26
C SER A 120 13.68 1.13 -0.56
N GLU A 121 13.70 0.93 -1.88
CA GLU A 121 12.67 1.46 -2.79
C GLU A 121 11.31 0.74 -2.70
N ARG A 122 11.10 -0.10 -1.68
CA ARG A 122 9.83 -0.80 -1.46
C ARG A 122 8.79 0.08 -0.77
N VAL A 123 9.18 1.02 0.08
CA VAL A 123 8.25 1.83 0.87
C VAL A 123 8.37 3.29 0.47
N THR A 124 7.25 3.90 0.05
CA THR A 124 7.16 5.34 -0.22
C THR A 124 6.26 5.99 0.82
N ARG A 125 6.73 7.04 1.49
CA ARG A 125 5.95 7.79 2.49
C ARG A 125 5.49 9.13 1.93
N ILE A 126 4.19 9.40 2.03
CA ILE A 126 3.56 10.68 1.68
C ILE A 126 3.12 11.38 2.96
N TYR A 127 3.27 12.70 3.04
CA TYR A 127 2.98 13.52 4.20
C TYR A 127 2.11 14.73 3.87
#